data_AF-A0A8T3BCP8-F1
#
_entry.id   AF-A0A8T3BCP8-F1
#
_cell.length_a   1.000
_cell.length_b   1.000
_cell.length_c   1.000
_cell.angle_alpha   90.00
_cell.angle_beta   90.00
_cell.angle_gamma   90.00
#
_symmetry.space_group_name_H-M   'P 1'
#
loop_
_entity.id
_entity.type
_entity.pdbx_description
1 polymer ?
#
loop_
_entity_poly.entity_id
_entity_poly.type
_entity_poly.pdbx_seq_one_letter_code
_entity_poly.pdbx_strand_id
1 'polypeptide(L)'
;MEMKQLIPKVDYTDDISSFPLLVLQVTHFKCGGASLGVGMQHHVADGSSGLHFINSWSDLSRGLPISILLSSTAISSAPAPTPSLPSPTSNTNPLLPSPLPLPLPLQTIPLSCRQPLHHHPLPPLPPQSQSKSPTSSYALLAAHIWRCVSIARDLPRNQTSKMYIATDGRQRLRPPLPAGYFGNVIFTTTPLAASESYRRRASINGSAHSIRLKPLDDEYLRSALDYLELQPISPRWCAALTPSVP
;
A
#
# COMPACT_ATOMS: atom_id res chain seq x y z
N MET A 1 11.11 -9.32 -23.73
CA MET A 1 10.39 -8.10 -24.14
C MET A 1 10.74 -7.03 -23.12
N GLU A 2 11.58 -6.08 -23.49
CA GLU A 2 12.00 -4.99 -22.59
C GLU A 2 10.84 -3.97 -22.53
N MET A 3 10.17 -3.86 -21.38
CA MET A 3 9.12 -2.85 -21.21
C MET A 3 9.79 -1.48 -21.17
N LYS A 4 9.61 -0.66 -22.21
CA LYS A 4 10.06 0.73 -22.18
C LYS A 4 9.37 1.46 -21.03
N GLN A 5 10.17 2.15 -20.22
CA GLN A 5 9.67 2.96 -19.12
C GLN A 5 8.83 4.11 -19.70
N LEU A 6 7.56 4.19 -19.31
CA LEU A 6 6.63 5.23 -19.79
C LEU A 6 6.66 6.49 -18.91
N ILE A 7 7.56 6.53 -17.93
CA ILE A 7 7.84 7.70 -17.09
C ILE A 7 9.33 8.04 -17.21
N PRO A 8 9.71 9.31 -16.98
CA PRO A 8 11.10 9.70 -16.95
C PRO A 8 11.86 8.88 -15.89
N LYS A 9 13.06 8.41 -16.26
CA LYS A 9 13.97 7.84 -15.27
C LYS A 9 14.45 8.97 -14.36
N VAL A 10 14.27 8.81 -13.07
CA VAL A 10 14.81 9.71 -12.06
C VAL A 10 16.13 9.15 -11.58
N ASP A 11 17.16 9.98 -11.58
CA ASP A 11 18.43 9.64 -10.93
C ASP A 11 18.31 9.95 -9.44
N TYR A 12 18.66 8.97 -8.61
CA TYR A 12 18.54 9.05 -7.15
C TYR A 12 19.93 9.06 -6.47
N THR A 13 20.97 9.45 -7.20
CA THR A 13 22.35 9.52 -6.69
C THR A 13 22.65 10.80 -5.92
N ASP A 14 21.94 11.89 -6.20
CA ASP A 14 22.15 13.20 -5.60
C ASP A 14 21.39 13.38 -4.28
N ASP A 15 21.45 14.59 -3.70
CA ASP A 15 20.70 14.93 -2.50
C ASP A 15 19.17 14.86 -2.73
N ILE A 16 18.40 14.55 -1.68
CA ILE A 16 16.94 14.38 -1.79
C ILE A 16 16.24 15.64 -2.30
N SER A 17 16.79 16.84 -2.05
CA SER A 17 16.24 18.10 -2.54
C SER A 17 16.26 18.21 -4.07
N SER A 18 17.10 17.42 -4.74
CA SER A 18 17.18 17.35 -6.20
C SER A 18 16.11 16.44 -6.83
N PHE A 19 15.46 15.58 -6.03
CA PHE A 19 14.55 14.59 -6.57
C PHE A 19 13.19 15.22 -6.93
N PRO A 20 12.71 15.06 -8.18
CA PRO A 20 11.44 15.64 -8.59
C PRO A 20 10.27 15.01 -7.82
N LEU A 21 9.36 15.86 -7.34
CA LEU A 21 8.14 15.41 -6.66
C LEU A 21 7.09 14.86 -7.65
N LEU A 22 7.13 15.33 -8.89
CA LEU A 22 6.24 14.94 -9.98
C LEU A 22 7.05 14.83 -11.27
N VAL A 23 6.84 13.75 -12.01
CA VAL A 23 7.38 13.54 -13.36
C VAL A 23 6.23 13.18 -14.32
N LEU A 24 6.26 13.77 -15.50
CA LEU A 24 5.23 13.60 -16.53
C LEU A 24 5.91 13.26 -17.86
N GLN A 25 5.32 12.34 -18.63
CA GLN A 25 5.80 12.00 -19.96
C GLN A 25 4.64 11.66 -20.89
N VAL A 26 4.53 12.39 -22.00
CA VAL A 26 3.65 12.03 -23.12
C VAL A 26 4.47 11.25 -24.14
N THR A 27 4.03 10.05 -24.48
CA THR A 27 4.67 9.20 -25.49
C THR A 27 3.69 8.99 -26.65
N HIS A 28 4.06 9.49 -27.83
CA HIS A 28 3.30 9.26 -29.06
C HIS A 28 3.78 7.98 -29.75
N PHE A 29 2.84 7.13 -30.15
CA PHE A 29 3.09 5.89 -30.85
C PHE A 29 2.99 6.09 -32.37
N LYS A 30 3.69 5.25 -33.14
CA LYS A 30 3.69 5.31 -34.61
C LYS A 30 2.29 5.18 -35.23
N CYS A 31 1.36 4.54 -34.53
CA CYS A 31 -0.04 4.39 -34.96
C CYS A 31 -0.92 5.61 -34.65
N GLY A 32 -0.37 6.71 -34.15
CA GLY A 32 -1.12 7.91 -33.76
C GLY A 32 -1.73 7.87 -32.36
N GLY A 33 -1.68 6.73 -31.67
CA GLY A 33 -2.03 6.65 -30.25
C GLY A 33 -1.03 7.40 -29.36
N ALA A 34 -1.43 7.71 -28.12
CA ALA A 34 -0.56 8.31 -27.12
C ALA A 34 -0.72 7.64 -25.75
N SER A 35 0.32 7.70 -24.92
CA SER A 35 0.25 7.38 -23.49
C SER A 35 0.79 8.53 -22.65
N LEU A 36 0.16 8.78 -21.52
CA LEU A 36 0.63 9.71 -20.50
C LEU A 36 1.11 8.92 -19.29
N GLY A 37 2.41 9.01 -19.00
CA GLY A 37 3.01 8.52 -17.77
C GLY A 37 3.04 9.61 -16.71
N VAL A 38 2.60 9.26 -15.50
CA VAL A 38 2.62 10.13 -14.33
C VAL A 38 3.36 9.39 -13.22
N GLY A 39 4.44 9.97 -12.72
CA GLY A 39 5.17 9.49 -11.55
C GLY A 39 5.14 10.56 -10.46
N MET A 40 4.89 10.17 -9.22
CA MET A 40 4.81 11.10 -8.10
C MET A 40 5.56 10.52 -6.90
N GLN A 41 6.28 11.37 -6.16
CA GLN A 41 7.00 10.97 -4.96
C GLN A 41 6.01 10.53 -3.87
N HIS A 42 6.11 9.26 -3.46
CA HIS A 42 5.19 8.67 -2.49
C HIS A 42 5.36 9.26 -1.08
N HIS A 43 6.45 9.99 -0.80
CA HIS A 43 6.60 10.77 0.43
C HIS A 43 5.59 11.92 0.53
N VAL A 44 5.20 12.49 -0.61
CA VAL A 44 4.30 13.65 -0.67
C VAL A 44 2.85 13.23 -0.76
N ALA A 45 2.53 12.16 -1.49
CA ALA A 45 1.14 11.76 -1.70
C ALA A 45 0.98 10.25 -1.91
N ASP A 46 -0.11 9.71 -1.36
CA ASP A 46 -0.52 8.32 -1.60
C ASP A 46 -1.27 8.17 -2.93
N GLY A 47 -1.67 6.93 -3.25
CA GLY A 47 -2.40 6.64 -4.48
C GLY A 47 -3.74 7.38 -4.62
N SER A 48 -4.44 7.68 -3.51
CA SER A 48 -5.69 8.45 -3.55
C SER A 48 -5.39 9.90 -3.96
N SER A 49 -4.41 10.52 -3.31
CA SER A 49 -3.97 11.87 -3.65
C SER A 49 -3.39 11.96 -5.07
N GLY A 50 -2.67 10.95 -5.55
CA GLY A 50 -2.19 10.88 -6.93
C GLY A 50 -3.30 10.84 -7.97
N LEU A 51 -4.35 10.06 -7.73
CA LEU A 51 -5.53 10.03 -8.59
C LEU A 51 -6.31 11.35 -8.53
N HIS A 52 -6.41 11.97 -7.35
CA HIS A 52 -7.04 13.28 -7.19
C HIS A 52 -6.31 14.36 -7.98
N PHE A 53 -4.96 14.36 -7.98
CA PHE A 53 -4.15 15.22 -8.84
C PHE A 53 -4.46 14.99 -10.33
N ILE A 54 -4.45 13.74 -10.80
CA ILE A 54 -4.71 13.41 -12.21
C ILE A 54 -6.12 13.87 -12.64
N ASN A 55 -7.13 13.62 -11.82
CA ASN A 55 -8.50 14.03 -12.10
C ASN A 55 -8.63 15.56 -12.14
N SER A 56 -8.05 16.26 -11.18
CA SER A 56 -8.08 17.73 -11.11
C SER A 56 -7.34 18.36 -12.29
N TRP A 57 -6.20 17.79 -12.69
CA TRP A 57 -5.45 18.23 -13.86
C TRP A 57 -6.24 18.01 -15.16
N SER A 58 -6.96 16.88 -15.27
CA SER A 58 -7.87 16.60 -16.38
C SER A 58 -9.01 17.62 -16.45
N ASP A 59 -9.66 17.96 -15.32
CA ASP A 59 -10.72 18.97 -15.27
C ASP A 59 -10.21 20.34 -15.74
N LEU A 60 -9.08 20.80 -15.20
CA LEU A 60 -8.45 22.06 -15.60
C LEU A 60 -8.08 22.09 -17.09
N SER A 61 -7.53 20.99 -17.61
CA SER A 61 -7.15 20.87 -19.04
C SER A 61 -8.37 20.96 -19.97
N ARG A 62 -9.58 20.71 -19.46
CA ARG A 62 -10.85 20.82 -20.18
C ARG A 62 -11.56 22.15 -19.93
N GLY A 63 -10.98 23.06 -19.14
CA GLY A 63 -11.62 24.31 -18.73
C GLY A 63 -12.75 24.12 -17.71
N LEU A 64 -12.77 22.98 -17.00
CA LEU A 64 -13.74 22.71 -15.94
C LEU A 64 -13.18 23.15 -14.58
N PRO A 65 -14.05 23.56 -13.63
CA PRO A 65 -13.61 23.83 -12.26
C PRO A 65 -13.14 22.54 -11.58
N ILE A 66 -12.19 22.66 -10.64
CA ILE A 66 -11.72 21.54 -9.84
C ILE A 66 -12.86 21.06 -8.92
N SER A 67 -13.26 19.80 -9.07
CA SER A 67 -14.39 19.21 -8.34
C SER A 67 -14.20 19.15 -6.82
N ILE A 68 -12.97 18.92 -6.35
CA ILE A 68 -12.63 18.81 -4.93
C ILE A 68 -11.35 19.62 -4.68
N LEU A 69 -11.45 20.70 -3.90
CA LEU A 69 -10.30 21.54 -3.57
C LEU A 69 -9.32 20.82 -2.65
N LEU A 70 -8.03 20.96 -2.97
CA LEU A 70 -6.93 20.40 -2.19
C LEU A 70 -6.88 21.04 -0.80
N SER A 71 -6.75 20.20 0.23
CA SER A 71 -6.60 20.61 1.62
C SER A 71 -5.37 19.94 2.22
N SER A 72 -4.53 20.72 2.90
CA SER A 72 -3.33 20.25 3.59
C SER A 72 -3.49 20.34 5.11
N THR A 73 -4.62 19.86 5.64
CA THR A 73 -4.85 19.83 7.10
C THR A 73 -3.79 18.97 7.77
N ALA A 74 -2.99 19.52 8.68
CA ALA A 74 -2.00 18.73 9.41
C ALA A 74 -2.67 17.57 10.15
N ILE A 75 -2.13 16.36 9.97
CA ILE A 75 -2.46 15.20 10.80
C ILE A 75 -1.45 15.25 11.95
N SER A 76 -1.91 15.63 13.15
CA SER A 76 -1.06 15.71 14.33
C SER A 76 -1.54 14.73 15.38
N SER A 77 -0.61 14.09 16.07
CA SER A 77 -0.91 13.45 17.35
C SER A 77 -1.24 14.48 18.43
N ALA A 78 -1.72 13.97 19.57
CA ALA A 78 -1.95 14.77 20.75
C ALA A 78 -0.61 15.36 21.28
N PRO A 79 -0.64 16.50 22.00
CA PRO A 79 0.56 17.17 22.52
C PRO A 79 1.49 16.32 23.42
N ALA A 80 1.01 15.17 23.88
CA ALA A 80 1.77 14.15 24.60
C ALA A 80 1.44 12.77 24.00
N PRO A 81 2.12 12.35 22.91
CA PRO A 81 1.80 11.10 22.23
C PRO A 81 2.05 9.94 23.19
N THR A 82 1.01 9.13 23.44
CA THR A 82 1.11 7.97 24.31
C THR A 82 0.43 6.80 23.59
N PRO A 83 1.19 5.93 22.91
CA PRO A 83 0.60 4.84 22.16
C PRO A 83 -0.18 3.91 23.10
N SER A 84 -1.50 3.85 22.92
CA SER A 84 -2.40 3.05 23.74
C SER A 84 -2.39 1.56 23.37
N LEU A 85 -1.89 1.22 22.17
CA LEU A 85 -1.82 -0.15 21.65
C LEU A 85 -0.37 -0.62 21.46
N PRO A 86 -0.11 -1.94 21.58
CA PRO A 86 1.20 -2.51 21.30
C PRO A 86 1.64 -2.18 19.86
N SER A 87 2.93 -1.90 19.70
CA SER A 87 3.52 -1.36 18.47
C SER A 87 3.03 -2.07 17.20
N PRO A 88 2.64 -1.34 16.13
CA PRO A 88 2.29 -1.94 14.83
C PRO A 88 3.40 -2.85 14.26
N THR A 89 4.63 -2.60 14.69
CA THR A 89 5.88 -3.26 14.31
C THR A 89 6.19 -4.55 15.10
N SER A 90 5.46 -4.87 16.18
CA SER A 90 5.71 -6.08 16.99
C SER A 90 5.50 -7.40 16.24
N ASN A 91 4.93 -7.36 15.03
CA ASN A 91 4.91 -8.51 14.13
C ASN A 91 6.24 -8.58 13.36
N THR A 92 7.28 -9.02 14.07
CA THR A 92 8.54 -9.49 13.48
C THR A 92 8.25 -10.34 12.24
N ASN A 93 9.02 -10.14 11.17
CA ASN A 93 8.90 -11.00 9.99
C ASN A 93 9.00 -12.45 10.47
N PRO A 94 7.97 -13.30 10.25
CA PRO A 94 8.06 -14.68 10.66
C PRO A 94 9.26 -15.29 9.95
N LEU A 95 10.27 -15.65 10.75
CA LEU A 95 11.50 -16.23 10.24
C LEU A 95 11.14 -17.57 9.58
N LEU A 96 11.79 -17.88 8.46
CA LEU A 96 11.73 -19.22 7.88
C LEU A 96 12.41 -20.17 8.90
N PRO A 97 11.80 -21.31 9.26
CA PRO A 97 12.42 -22.31 10.12
C PRO A 97 13.47 -23.09 9.31
N SER A 98 14.60 -22.45 8.99
CA SER A 98 15.87 -23.08 8.61
C SER A 98 16.94 -21.98 8.42
N PRO A 99 18.20 -22.18 8.85
CA PRO A 99 19.29 -21.33 8.39
C PRO A 99 19.53 -21.63 6.91
N LEU A 100 19.05 -20.75 6.02
CA LEU A 100 19.55 -20.71 4.66
C LEU A 100 21.08 -20.54 4.72
N PRO A 101 21.88 -21.42 4.09
CA PRO A 101 23.32 -21.23 4.05
C PRO A 101 23.62 -19.95 3.23
N LEU A 102 24.13 -18.93 3.92
CA LEU A 102 24.58 -17.62 3.41
C LEU A 102 23.49 -16.67 2.86
N PRO A 103 23.72 -15.35 2.89
CA PRO A 103 22.73 -14.36 2.49
C PRO A 103 22.59 -14.41 0.96
N LEU A 104 21.68 -15.24 0.47
CA LEU A 104 21.14 -15.07 -0.87
C LEU A 104 20.58 -13.63 -0.89
N PRO A 105 21.03 -12.76 -1.82
CA PRO A 105 20.39 -11.47 -1.98
C PRO A 105 18.90 -11.75 -2.13
N LEU A 106 18.05 -11.02 -1.40
CA LEU A 106 16.61 -10.99 -1.60
C LEU A 106 16.39 -10.69 -3.09
N GLN A 107 16.31 -11.73 -3.90
CA GLN A 107 15.98 -11.61 -5.31
C GLN A 107 14.50 -11.34 -5.32
N THR A 108 14.16 -10.05 -5.27
CA THR A 108 12.86 -9.57 -5.71
C THR A 108 12.79 -9.93 -7.19
N ILE A 109 12.31 -11.14 -7.50
CA ILE A 109 11.96 -11.49 -8.88
C ILE A 109 10.74 -10.62 -9.21
N PRO A 110 10.84 -9.63 -10.10
CA PRO A 110 9.70 -8.82 -10.49
C PRO A 110 8.78 -9.70 -11.33
N LEU A 111 7.90 -10.44 -10.66
CA LEU A 111 6.82 -11.17 -11.32
C LEU A 111 5.72 -10.17 -11.66
N SER A 112 5.76 -9.63 -12.88
CA SER A 112 4.64 -8.90 -13.44
C SER A 112 3.71 -9.90 -14.13
N CYS A 113 2.69 -10.36 -13.41
CA CYS A 113 1.62 -11.17 -13.98
C CYS A 113 0.41 -10.27 -14.25
N ARG A 114 0.10 -10.02 -15.52
CA ARG A 114 -1.13 -9.32 -15.93
C ARG A 114 -2.17 -10.36 -16.34
N GLN A 115 -3.03 -10.75 -15.40
CA GLN A 115 -4.17 -11.60 -15.71
C GLN A 115 -5.44 -10.74 -15.74
N PRO A 116 -6.14 -10.66 -16.89
CA PRO A 116 -7.50 -10.15 -16.93
C PRO A 116 -8.38 -11.02 -16.04
N LEU A 117 -9.05 -10.43 -15.06
CA LEU A 117 -9.98 -11.15 -14.17
C LEU A 117 -11.21 -11.71 -14.91
N HIS A 118 -11.40 -11.37 -16.18
CA HIS A 118 -12.55 -11.78 -16.99
C HIS A 118 -12.63 -13.29 -17.28
N HIS A 119 -11.54 -14.05 -17.12
CA HIS A 119 -11.50 -15.48 -17.49
C HIS A 119 -11.29 -16.46 -16.34
N HIS A 120 -11.13 -15.98 -15.10
CA HIS A 120 -11.18 -16.85 -13.93
C HIS A 120 -12.48 -16.57 -13.18
N PRO A 121 -13.44 -17.52 -13.14
CA PRO A 121 -14.55 -17.40 -12.21
C PRO A 121 -13.93 -17.33 -10.80
N LEU A 122 -14.11 -16.18 -10.14
CA LEU A 122 -13.94 -16.12 -8.70
C LEU A 122 -14.71 -17.30 -8.11
N PRO A 123 -14.18 -18.00 -7.09
CA PRO A 123 -14.93 -19.08 -6.46
C PRO A 123 -16.32 -18.54 -6.12
N PRO A 124 -17.40 -19.27 -6.47
CA PRO A 124 -18.76 -18.78 -6.29
C PRO A 124 -18.94 -18.36 -4.82
N LEU A 125 -19.45 -17.15 -4.62
CA LEU A 125 -19.85 -16.68 -3.29
C LEU A 125 -20.81 -17.73 -2.71
N PRO A 126 -20.54 -18.30 -1.52
CA PRO A 126 -21.49 -19.20 -0.92
C PRO A 126 -22.82 -18.46 -0.69
N PRO A 127 -23.97 -19.15 -0.77
CA PRO A 127 -25.23 -18.61 -0.30
C PRO A 127 -25.03 -18.11 1.13
N GLN A 128 -25.56 -16.92 1.43
CA GLN A 128 -25.36 -16.15 2.66
C GLN A 128 -25.39 -17.03 3.93
N SER A 129 -24.26 -17.60 4.32
CA SER A 129 -24.17 -18.47 5.49
C SER A 129 -23.96 -17.57 6.70
N GLN A 130 -25.03 -17.13 7.37
CA GLN A 130 -25.16 -16.60 8.76
C GLN A 130 -24.03 -15.71 9.35
N SER A 131 -23.09 -15.25 8.53
CA SER A 131 -21.96 -14.42 8.88
C SER A 131 -22.43 -12.99 8.71
N LYS A 132 -22.44 -12.21 9.80
CA LYS A 132 -23.07 -10.89 9.93
C LYS A 132 -22.54 -9.79 9.00
N SER A 133 -21.75 -10.10 7.97
CA SER A 133 -21.32 -9.16 6.93
C SER A 133 -20.81 -9.87 5.67
N PRO A 134 -21.19 -9.43 4.46
CA PRO A 134 -20.65 -9.97 3.22
C PRO A 134 -19.13 -9.68 3.09
N THR A 135 -18.38 -10.64 2.56
CA THR A 135 -16.93 -10.51 2.30
C THR A 135 -16.72 -9.69 1.02
N SER A 136 -15.80 -8.71 1.04
CA SER A 136 -15.55 -7.85 -0.13
C SER A 136 -14.82 -8.57 -1.26
N SER A 137 -15.04 -8.14 -2.50
CA SER A 137 -14.29 -8.63 -3.68
C SER A 137 -12.79 -8.46 -3.52
N TYR A 138 -12.35 -7.35 -2.92
CA TYR A 138 -10.95 -7.11 -2.54
C TYR A 138 -10.41 -8.21 -1.60
N ALA A 139 -11.13 -8.52 -0.52
CA ALA A 139 -10.67 -9.52 0.46
C ALA A 139 -10.57 -10.92 -0.17
N LEU A 140 -11.52 -11.29 -1.03
CA LEU A 140 -11.48 -12.55 -1.77
C LEU A 140 -10.29 -12.61 -2.73
N LEU A 141 -10.04 -11.54 -3.48
CA LEU A 141 -8.92 -11.47 -4.42
C LEU A 141 -7.58 -11.49 -3.69
N ALA A 142 -7.45 -10.71 -2.60
CA ALA A 142 -6.27 -10.68 -1.75
C ALA A 142 -5.96 -12.08 -1.17
N ALA A 143 -6.97 -12.77 -0.64
CA ALA A 143 -6.84 -14.14 -0.15
C ALA A 143 -6.38 -15.10 -1.25
N HIS A 144 -6.97 -14.98 -2.44
CA HIS A 144 -6.63 -15.81 -3.58
C HIS A 144 -5.18 -15.59 -4.03
N ILE A 145 -4.73 -14.34 -4.15
CA ILE A 145 -3.35 -14.00 -4.49
C ILE A 145 -2.40 -14.53 -3.43
N TRP A 146 -2.68 -14.30 -2.14
CA TRP A 146 -1.83 -14.77 -1.04
C TRP A 146 -1.67 -16.29 -1.06
N ARG A 147 -2.76 -17.02 -1.30
CA ARG A 147 -2.75 -18.46 -1.53
C ARG A 147 -1.87 -18.84 -2.71
N CYS A 148 -2.09 -18.24 -3.89
CA CYS A 148 -1.35 -18.58 -5.10
C CYS A 148 0.16 -18.35 -4.92
N VAL A 149 0.55 -17.22 -4.34
CA VAL A 149 1.95 -16.90 -4.02
C VAL A 149 2.54 -17.93 -3.05
N SER A 150 1.80 -18.35 -2.05
CA SER A 150 2.28 -19.32 -1.06
C SER A 150 2.43 -20.73 -1.61
N ILE A 151 1.55 -21.14 -2.54
CA ILE A 151 1.69 -22.39 -3.30
C ILE A 151 2.90 -22.31 -4.23
N ALA A 152 3.06 -21.21 -4.95
CA ALA A 152 4.17 -21.01 -5.90
C ALA A 152 5.54 -20.96 -5.19
N ARG A 153 5.59 -20.48 -3.95
CA ARG A 153 6.79 -20.50 -3.10
C ARG A 153 7.01 -21.82 -2.36
N ASP A 154 6.11 -22.78 -2.53
CA ASP A 154 6.05 -24.05 -1.80
C ASP A 154 6.30 -23.91 -0.29
N LEU A 155 5.56 -22.98 0.34
CA LEU A 155 5.74 -22.74 1.77
C LEU A 155 5.35 -23.99 2.60
N PRO A 156 6.13 -24.34 3.64
CA PRO A 156 5.74 -25.36 4.61
C PRO A 156 4.35 -25.10 5.19
N ARG A 157 3.58 -26.15 5.50
CA ARG A 157 2.19 -26.01 5.99
C ARG A 157 2.09 -25.18 7.26
N ASN A 158 3.04 -25.34 8.16
CA ASN A 158 3.15 -24.60 9.43
C ASN A 158 3.84 -23.23 9.28
N GLN A 159 4.30 -22.85 8.08
CA GLN A 159 4.96 -21.56 7.89
C GLN A 159 3.97 -20.43 8.09
N THR A 160 4.19 -19.62 9.12
CA THR A 160 3.51 -18.33 9.27
C THR A 160 4.01 -17.39 8.20
N SER A 161 3.07 -16.79 7.48
CA SER A 161 3.33 -15.75 6.50
C SER A 161 2.47 -14.54 6.83
N LYS A 162 2.80 -13.40 6.24
CA LYS A 162 2.02 -12.18 6.39
C LYS A 162 1.81 -11.50 5.04
N MET A 163 0.68 -10.84 4.90
CA MET A 163 0.34 -10.03 3.73
C MET A 163 0.23 -8.57 4.16
N TYR A 164 0.89 -7.66 3.45
CA TYR A 164 0.76 -6.23 3.71
C TYR A 164 -0.41 -5.67 2.91
N ILE A 165 -1.31 -4.98 3.59
CA ILE A 165 -2.52 -4.38 3.03
C ILE A 165 -2.49 -2.88 3.33
N ALA A 166 -2.31 -2.07 2.29
CA ALA A 166 -2.47 -0.63 2.36
C ALA A 166 -3.95 -0.30 2.64
N THR A 167 -4.20 0.47 3.69
CA THR A 167 -5.54 0.86 4.14
C THR A 167 -5.62 2.38 4.26
N ASP A 168 -6.60 2.97 3.58
CA ASP A 168 -6.89 4.39 3.67
C ASP A 168 -7.50 4.76 5.04
N GLY A 169 -6.84 5.67 5.74
CA GLY A 169 -7.20 6.18 7.05
C GLY A 169 -8.14 7.39 7.01
N ARG A 170 -8.35 8.04 5.85
CA ARG A 170 -9.11 9.31 5.76
C ARG A 170 -10.48 9.25 6.43
N GLN A 171 -11.25 8.20 6.16
CA GLN A 171 -12.60 8.00 6.71
C GLN A 171 -12.63 7.30 8.06
N ARG A 172 -11.48 6.78 8.51
CA ARG A 172 -11.32 5.99 9.74
C ARG A 172 -10.93 6.86 10.92
N LEU A 173 -10.16 7.93 10.67
CA LEU A 173 -9.85 8.95 11.66
C LEU A 173 -11.12 9.68 12.12
N ARG A 174 -11.09 10.19 13.35
CA ARG A 174 -12.14 10.98 13.99
C ARG A 174 -11.55 12.29 14.53
N PRO A 175 -11.92 13.45 13.98
CA PRO A 175 -12.82 13.63 12.83
C PRO A 175 -12.24 13.05 11.52
N PRO A 176 -13.08 12.64 10.55
CA PRO A 176 -12.61 12.18 9.26
C PRO A 176 -11.89 13.33 8.53
N LEU A 177 -10.88 12.97 7.74
CA LEU A 177 -10.16 13.97 6.94
C LEU A 177 -11.03 14.46 5.78
N PRO A 178 -10.82 15.72 5.34
CA PRO A 178 -11.53 16.26 4.18
C PRO A 178 -11.37 15.37 2.94
N ALA A 179 -12.41 15.31 2.10
CA ALA A 179 -12.34 14.57 0.84
C ALA A 179 -11.21 15.07 -0.08
N GLY A 180 -10.85 16.35 0.03
CA GLY A 180 -9.74 16.97 -0.69
C GLY A 180 -8.39 16.88 0.01
N TYR A 181 -8.26 16.11 1.10
CA TYR A 181 -6.98 15.96 1.78
C TYR A 181 -5.91 15.42 0.82
N PHE A 182 -4.86 16.21 0.63
CA PHE A 182 -3.72 15.85 -0.21
C PHE A 182 -2.52 15.50 0.65
N GLY A 183 -2.11 14.23 0.59
CA GLY A 183 -1.02 13.71 1.42
C GLY A 183 -1.08 12.20 1.55
N ASN A 184 -0.27 11.66 2.45
CA ASN A 184 -0.29 10.25 2.81
C ASN A 184 -1.21 10.00 4.00
N VAL A 185 -2.22 9.15 3.82
CA VAL A 185 -3.07 8.64 4.92
C VAL A 185 -3.22 7.13 4.82
N ILE A 186 -2.13 6.47 4.45
CA ILE A 186 -2.11 5.02 4.29
C ILE A 186 -1.49 4.39 5.53
N PHE A 187 -2.28 3.51 6.15
CA PHE A 187 -1.81 2.64 7.21
C PHE A 187 -1.69 1.23 6.66
N THR A 188 -0.73 0.47 7.19
CA THR A 188 -0.50 -0.90 6.72
C THR A 188 -1.07 -1.90 7.71
N THR A 189 -2.03 -2.70 7.28
CA THR A 189 -2.47 -3.86 8.05
C THR A 189 -1.75 -5.10 7.60
N THR A 190 -1.47 -5.97 8.57
CA THR A 190 -0.60 -7.12 8.37
C THR A 190 -1.28 -8.37 8.95
N PRO A 191 -2.28 -8.95 8.28
CA PRO A 191 -2.80 -10.27 8.66
C PRO A 191 -1.66 -11.30 8.65
N LEU A 192 -1.59 -12.09 9.72
CA LEU A 192 -0.68 -13.24 9.85
C LEU A 192 -1.48 -14.53 9.82
N ALA A 193 -0.98 -15.50 9.06
CA ALA A 193 -1.60 -16.82 8.99
C ALA A 193 -0.56 -17.89 8.60
N ALA A 194 -0.71 -19.08 9.18
CA ALA A 194 0.01 -20.28 8.76
C ALA A 194 -0.43 -20.71 7.35
N SER A 195 0.50 -21.24 6.55
CA SER A 195 0.24 -21.54 5.14
C SER A 195 -0.92 -22.51 4.91
N GLU A 196 -1.10 -23.47 5.81
CA GLU A 196 -2.20 -24.43 5.74
C GLU A 196 -3.60 -23.78 5.79
N SER A 197 -3.76 -22.67 6.50
CA SER A 197 -5.07 -22.06 6.76
C SER A 197 -5.67 -21.42 5.51
N TYR A 198 -4.85 -21.07 4.52
CA TYR A 198 -5.30 -20.51 3.24
C TYR A 198 -4.94 -21.40 2.03
N ARG A 199 -4.16 -22.48 2.22
CA ARG A 199 -3.83 -23.47 1.18
C ARG A 199 -4.97 -24.41 0.81
N ARG A 200 -6.07 -24.50 1.57
CA ARG A 200 -7.27 -25.28 1.16
C ARG A 200 -8.31 -24.39 0.46
N ARG A 201 -8.84 -24.82 -0.71
CA ARG A 201 -9.80 -24.02 -1.50
C ARG A 201 -11.10 -23.76 -0.72
N ALA A 202 -11.55 -24.74 0.05
CA ALA A 202 -12.67 -24.62 0.99
C ALA A 202 -12.44 -23.58 2.10
N SER A 203 -11.18 -23.15 2.30
CA SER A 203 -10.79 -22.18 3.33
C SER A 203 -10.67 -20.76 2.79
N ILE A 204 -10.83 -20.49 1.49
CA ILE A 204 -10.68 -19.11 0.94
C ILE A 204 -11.60 -18.12 1.65
N ASN A 205 -12.82 -18.54 2.03
CA ASN A 205 -13.74 -17.72 2.80
C ASN A 205 -13.26 -17.49 4.24
N GLY A 206 -12.68 -18.51 4.89
CA GLY A 206 -12.05 -18.40 6.20
C GLY A 206 -10.80 -17.53 6.17
N SER A 207 -9.99 -17.61 5.11
CA SER A 207 -8.82 -16.78 4.86
C SER A 207 -9.20 -15.34 4.53
N ALA A 208 -10.26 -15.13 3.75
CA ALA A 208 -10.82 -13.81 3.51
C ALA A 208 -11.41 -13.22 4.79
N HIS A 209 -11.93 -14.07 5.69
CA HIS A 209 -12.33 -13.68 7.04
C HIS A 209 -11.13 -13.39 7.95
N SER A 210 -9.98 -14.06 7.81
CA SER A 210 -8.75 -13.68 8.54
C SER A 210 -8.05 -12.45 7.96
N ILE A 211 -8.25 -12.17 6.67
CA ILE A 211 -7.92 -10.89 6.02
C ILE A 211 -8.92 -9.81 6.42
N ARG A 212 -10.06 -10.18 7.00
CA ARG A 212 -10.92 -9.24 7.70
C ARG A 212 -10.15 -8.78 8.92
N LEU A 213 -9.50 -7.65 8.69
CA LEU A 213 -8.67 -6.97 9.65
C LEU A 213 -9.47 -6.77 10.94
N LYS A 214 -8.79 -6.85 12.09
CA LYS A 214 -9.27 -6.09 13.25
C LYS A 214 -9.56 -4.67 12.75
N PRO A 215 -10.67 -4.03 13.17
CA PRO A 215 -10.99 -2.69 12.72
C PRO A 215 -9.75 -1.81 12.90
N LEU A 216 -9.18 -1.32 11.80
CA LEU A 216 -8.32 -0.14 11.86
C LEU A 216 -9.26 1.02 12.13
N ASP A 217 -9.63 1.18 13.39
CA ASP A 217 -10.45 2.28 13.90
C ASP A 217 -9.57 3.47 14.28
N ASP A 218 -10.21 4.58 14.64
CA ASP A 218 -9.52 5.82 14.99
C ASP A 218 -8.47 5.61 16.09
N GLU A 219 -8.79 4.81 17.11
CA GLU A 219 -7.89 4.54 18.23
C GLU A 219 -6.60 3.87 17.75
N TYR A 220 -6.71 2.84 16.90
CA TYR A 220 -5.53 2.20 16.33
C TYR A 220 -4.70 3.16 15.49
N LEU A 221 -5.36 3.94 14.63
CA LEU A 221 -4.66 4.88 13.75
C LEU A 221 -3.91 5.95 14.56
N ARG A 222 -4.53 6.49 15.61
CA ARG A 222 -3.90 7.47 16.52
C ARG A 222 -2.76 6.86 17.33
N SER A 223 -2.94 5.67 17.88
CA SER A 223 -1.85 4.97 18.56
C SER A 223 -0.66 4.70 17.64
N ALA A 224 -0.90 4.44 16.35
CA ALA A 224 0.16 4.26 15.37
C ALA A 224 0.88 5.59 15.04
N LEU A 225 0.15 6.71 14.95
CA LEU A 225 0.74 8.04 14.80
C LEU A 225 1.61 8.40 16.00
N ASP A 226 1.09 8.22 17.23
CA ASP A 226 1.83 8.48 18.47
C ASP A 226 3.11 7.63 18.54
N TYR A 227 3.02 6.35 18.15
CA TYR A 227 4.20 5.48 18.09
C TYR A 227 5.26 6.00 17.12
N LEU A 228 4.86 6.49 15.94
CA LEU A 228 5.76 7.03 14.93
C LEU A 228 6.44 8.33 15.37
N GLU A 229 5.71 9.22 16.06
CA GLU A 229 6.29 10.47 16.61
C GLU A 229 7.33 10.20 17.70
N LEU A 230 7.15 9.14 18.47
CA LEU A 230 8.11 8.72 19.49
C LEU A 230 9.33 7.99 18.94
N GLN A 231 9.34 7.59 17.66
CA GLN A 231 10.52 6.93 17.10
C GLN A 231 11.65 7.95 16.92
N PRO A 232 12.89 7.61 17.27
CA PRO A 232 14.02 8.44 16.91
C PRO A 232 14.04 8.61 15.39
N ILE A 233 14.19 9.85 14.94
CA ILE A 233 14.40 10.15 13.51
C ILE A 233 15.58 9.28 13.07
N SER A 234 15.32 8.29 12.21
CA SER A 234 16.38 7.37 11.82
C SER A 234 17.52 8.18 11.19
N PRO A 235 18.80 7.84 11.39
CA PRO A 235 19.92 8.57 10.81
C PRO A 235 19.84 8.74 9.28
N ARG A 236 19.09 7.87 8.58
CA ARG A 236 18.80 8.00 7.14
C ARG A 236 17.92 9.20 6.78
N TRP A 237 17.18 9.76 7.74
CA TRP A 237 16.30 10.93 7.55
C TRP A 237 16.97 12.25 7.96
N CYS A 238 17.96 12.22 8.88
CA CYS A 238 18.70 13.42 9.27
C CYS A 238 19.66 13.94 8.19
N ALA A 239 20.20 13.06 7.36
CA ALA A 239 21.13 13.45 6.28
C ALA A 239 20.49 14.39 5.24
N ALA A 240 19.15 14.43 5.15
CA ALA A 240 18.38 15.28 4.26
C ALA A 240 18.06 16.69 4.82
N LEU A 241 18.34 16.94 6.10
CA LEU A 241 17.87 18.15 6.81
C LEU A 241 19.00 19.01 7.37
N THR A 242 20.27 18.65 7.15
CA THR A 242 21.39 19.54 7.44
C THR A 242 21.62 20.46 6.24
N PRO A 243 21.34 21.78 6.33
CA PRO A 243 21.83 22.70 5.32
C PRO A 243 23.35 22.61 5.30
N SER A 244 23.92 22.28 4.15
CA SER A 244 25.33 22.52 3.89
C SER A 244 25.55 24.03 3.95
N VAL A 245 25.97 24.52 5.11
CA VAL A 245 26.46 25.89 5.25
C VAL A 245 27.78 25.97 4.45
N PRO A 246 27.97 27.00 3.62
CA PRO A 246 29.16 27.16 2.77
C PRO A 246 30.48 27.23 3.55
#